data_AF-A0AAV7IV50-F1
#
_entry.id   AF-A0AAV7IV50-F1
#
_cell.length_a   1.000
_cell.length_b   1.000
_cell.length_c   1.000
_cell.angle_alpha   90.00
_cell.angle_beta   90.00
_cell.angle_gamma   90.00
#
_symmetry.space_group_name_H-M   'P 1'
#
loop_
_entity.id
_entity.type
_entity.pdbx_description
1 polymer ?
#
loop_
_entity_poly.entity_id
_entity_poly.type
_entity_poly.pdbx_seq_one_letter_code
_entity_poly.pdbx_strand_id
1 'polypeptide(L)'
;MNIVNKPRSSSRTVDNKNNQNVGSIIFDENDVTKACWNNEQLTLLISRKIFQDLLPEVETLDAENNEFPLLILEYMDICLGIVKKSATGRMKRLLKRALADTLAGYLYTYILPMIRKSYYAGNIQYEDTQELVDLYYEILRFMHSDGVGWIKPKNDIQYEGEPIAIEPDPEACSNLVLYQEGGAFNIPIPFLDDNNNPASIALPFQNESLFSLFTENSAFILVKYYKAGYGCISSPREKRGGGTKGNVNKFIKQFDDWLNQAVISHLDDEKWYPAFGGVLRIIKSLKTAEETTQSSIDYEESDNPIVGAPISPTSTYSPIEANKSHWSTWEIILIFVIFAVLLWLLVGMCVFCCRKNYSNYYRDGTP
;
A
#
# COMPACT_ATOMS: atom_id res chain seq x y z
N MET A 1 1.08 66.98 1.77
CA MET A 1 1.54 66.40 0.49
C MET A 1 2.34 65.15 0.82
N ASN A 2 1.90 64.02 0.29
CA ASN A 2 2.29 62.66 0.66
C ASN A 2 3.81 62.41 0.50
N ILE A 3 4.45 61.89 1.54
CA ILE A 3 5.73 61.18 1.39
C ILE A 3 5.44 59.70 1.57
N VAL A 4 5.27 59.05 0.43
CA VAL A 4 5.16 57.61 0.27
C VAL A 4 6.50 56.99 0.66
N ASN A 5 6.60 56.40 1.85
CA ASN A 5 7.71 55.53 2.18
C ASN A 5 7.40 54.13 1.64
N LYS A 6 7.92 53.87 0.44
CA LYS A 6 8.00 52.55 -0.19
C LYS A 6 8.93 51.66 0.65
N PRO A 7 8.47 50.55 1.25
CA PRO A 7 9.39 49.62 1.88
C PRO A 7 10.22 48.92 0.80
N ARG A 8 11.53 49.06 0.97
CA ARG A 8 12.59 48.47 0.18
C ARG A 8 12.46 46.95 0.27
N SER A 9 12.24 46.30 -0.87
CA SER A 9 12.28 44.86 -1.03
C SER A 9 13.69 44.35 -0.70
N SER A 10 13.93 43.96 0.55
CA SER A 10 14.97 42.99 0.85
C SER A 10 14.32 41.61 0.78
N SER A 11 14.43 41.02 -0.41
CA SER A 11 14.45 39.57 -0.56
C SER A 11 15.58 39.04 0.31
N ARG A 12 15.31 38.79 1.59
CA ARG A 12 16.00 37.74 2.33
C ARG A 12 15.40 36.47 1.79
N THR A 13 16.09 35.87 0.83
CA THR A 13 16.08 34.43 0.63
C THR A 13 16.44 33.84 1.99
N VAL A 14 15.40 33.50 2.75
CA VAL A 14 15.54 32.55 3.85
C VAL A 14 15.93 31.27 3.16
N ASP A 15 17.18 30.86 3.37
CA ASP A 15 17.67 29.57 2.93
C ASP A 15 16.62 28.52 3.28
N ASN A 16 16.14 27.85 2.24
CA ASN A 16 15.10 26.85 2.26
C ASN A 16 15.66 25.60 2.99
N LYS A 17 15.83 25.69 4.31
CA LYS A 17 15.99 24.49 5.13
C LYS A 17 14.69 23.72 5.00
N ASN A 18 14.77 22.54 4.39
CA ASN A 18 13.73 21.54 4.27
C ASN A 18 12.98 21.40 5.59
N ASN A 19 11.90 22.18 5.75
CA ASN A 19 11.14 22.18 6.98
C ASN A 19 10.19 20.99 6.91
N GLN A 20 10.68 19.82 7.34
CA GLN A 20 9.93 18.57 7.39
C GLN A 20 8.84 18.66 8.46
N ASN A 21 7.79 19.40 8.12
CA ASN A 21 6.59 19.48 8.91
C ASN A 21 5.88 18.12 8.88
N VAL A 22 5.46 17.65 10.04
CA VAL A 22 4.74 16.39 10.24
C VAL A 22 3.30 16.63 10.70
N GLY A 23 2.85 17.89 10.75
CA GLY A 23 1.58 18.27 11.37
C GLY A 23 1.63 18.13 12.90
N SER A 24 0.50 18.15 13.58
CA SER A 24 0.44 18.00 15.04
C SER A 24 -0.95 17.56 15.50
N ILE A 25 -1.02 16.74 16.55
CA ILE A 25 -2.29 16.39 17.22
C ILE A 25 -2.51 17.22 18.49
N ILE A 26 -1.49 17.93 18.96
CA ILE A 26 -1.57 18.80 20.14
C ILE A 26 -1.92 20.25 19.82
N PHE A 27 -1.79 20.66 18.55
CA PHE A 27 -2.13 22.00 18.07
C PHE A 27 -3.00 21.90 16.83
N ASP A 28 -4.02 22.75 16.75
CA ASP A 28 -4.95 22.81 15.62
C ASP A 28 -4.95 24.21 14.95
N GLU A 29 -5.82 24.39 13.95
CA GLU A 29 -5.96 25.67 13.25
C GLU A 29 -6.44 26.81 14.17
N ASN A 30 -7.18 26.51 15.23
CA ASN A 30 -7.67 27.51 16.17
C ASN A 30 -6.51 28.11 16.98
N ASP A 31 -5.50 27.31 17.30
CA ASP A 31 -4.30 27.78 18.01
C ASP A 31 -3.53 28.85 17.21
N VAL A 32 -3.63 28.88 15.88
CA VAL A 32 -2.97 29.91 15.04
C VAL A 32 -3.51 31.31 15.33
N THR A 33 -4.80 31.43 15.62
CA THR A 33 -5.47 32.73 15.86
C THR A 33 -5.54 33.13 17.33
N LYS A 34 -4.92 32.33 18.19
CA LYS A 34 -5.02 32.46 19.63
C LYS A 34 -4.31 33.70 20.16
N ALA A 35 -5.09 34.57 20.80
CA ALA A 35 -4.61 35.87 21.30
C ALA A 35 -3.64 35.75 22.49
N CYS A 36 -3.75 34.72 23.32
CA CYS A 36 -2.93 34.56 24.52
C CYS A 36 -2.50 33.10 24.74
N TRP A 37 -1.25 32.92 25.13
CA TRP A 37 -0.62 31.64 25.42
C TRP A 37 -0.16 31.60 26.87
N ASN A 38 -0.46 30.51 27.59
CA ASN A 38 0.13 30.31 28.90
C ASN A 38 1.54 29.70 28.78
N ASN A 39 2.32 29.75 29.87
CA ASN A 39 3.70 29.26 29.87
C ASN A 39 3.82 27.78 29.49
N GLU A 40 2.86 26.93 29.85
CA GLU A 40 2.90 25.50 29.52
C GLU A 40 2.65 25.27 28.03
N GLN A 41 1.67 25.97 27.44
CA GLN A 41 1.39 25.91 26.02
C GLN A 41 2.55 26.45 25.19
N LEU A 42 3.16 27.56 25.62
CA LEU A 42 4.35 28.12 24.97
C LEU A 42 5.54 27.15 25.07
N THR A 43 5.76 26.55 26.24
CA THR A 43 6.80 25.53 26.42
C THR A 43 6.57 24.35 25.49
N LEU A 44 5.33 23.85 25.41
CA LEU A 44 4.97 22.73 24.55
C LEU A 44 5.23 23.06 23.07
N LEU A 45 4.80 24.25 22.62
CA LEU A 45 4.97 24.72 21.24
C LEU A 45 6.45 24.85 20.86
N ILE A 46 7.25 25.52 21.69
CA ILE A 46 8.69 25.70 21.46
C ILE A 46 9.40 24.35 21.45
N SER A 47 9.11 23.48 22.43
CA SER A 47 9.73 22.17 22.52
C SER A 47 9.44 21.32 21.29
N ARG A 48 8.18 21.34 20.84
CA ARG A 48 7.75 20.60 19.64
C ARG A 48 8.46 21.10 18.39
N LYS A 49 8.58 22.42 18.22
CA LYS A 49 9.34 23.01 17.11
C LYS A 49 10.79 22.54 17.13
N ILE A 50 11.45 22.58 18.29
CA ILE A 50 12.83 22.10 18.45
C ILE A 50 12.95 20.62 18.08
N PHE A 51 12.03 19.76 18.56
CA PHE A 51 12.08 18.35 18.21
C PHE A 51 11.86 18.10 16.72
N GLN A 52 11.01 18.89 16.06
CA GLN A 52 10.81 18.78 14.62
C GLN A 52 12.09 19.16 13.86
N ASP A 53 12.79 20.21 14.32
CA ASP A 53 14.07 20.63 13.75
C ASP A 53 15.20 19.59 13.98
N LEU A 54 14.99 18.61 14.86
CA LEU A 54 15.94 17.53 15.17
C LEU A 54 15.63 16.22 14.42
N LEU A 55 14.51 16.13 13.70
CA LEU A 55 14.15 14.92 12.96
C LEU A 55 15.20 14.61 11.88
N PRO A 56 15.51 13.33 11.65
CA PRO A 56 16.37 12.94 10.53
C PRO A 56 15.77 13.39 9.21
N GLU A 57 16.62 13.79 8.27
CA GLU A 57 16.16 14.18 6.94
C GLU A 57 15.70 12.94 6.17
N VAL A 58 14.41 12.89 5.79
CA VAL A 58 13.81 11.83 4.97
C VAL A 58 14.63 11.45 3.72
N GLU A 59 15.28 12.41 3.05
CA GLU A 59 16.11 12.16 1.86
C GLU A 59 17.37 11.34 2.15
N THR A 60 17.81 11.29 3.40
CA THR A 60 19.01 10.55 3.84
C THR A 60 18.70 9.10 4.24
N LEU A 61 17.43 8.71 4.22
CA LEU A 61 16.99 7.39 4.64
C LEU A 61 17.09 6.41 3.48
N ASP A 62 17.84 5.33 3.69
CA ASP A 62 17.96 4.24 2.75
C ASP A 62 17.02 3.10 3.15
N ALA A 63 15.83 3.09 2.57
CA ALA A 63 14.84 2.05 2.84
C ALA A 63 15.12 0.75 2.06
N GLU A 64 16.11 0.70 1.17
CA GLU A 64 16.56 -0.55 0.56
C GLU A 64 17.55 -1.28 1.48
N ASN A 65 18.17 -0.57 2.42
CA ASN A 65 18.98 -1.15 3.48
C ASN A 65 18.11 -1.72 4.62
N ASN A 66 18.33 -2.99 4.95
CA ASN A 66 17.64 -3.67 6.04
C ASN A 66 18.00 -3.16 7.44
N GLU A 67 19.09 -2.41 7.60
CA GLU A 67 19.51 -1.82 8.89
C GLU A 67 18.76 -0.53 9.23
N PHE A 68 18.16 0.14 8.24
CA PHE A 68 17.53 1.45 8.43
C PHE A 68 16.42 1.47 9.52
N PRO A 69 15.51 0.47 9.62
CA PRO A 69 14.53 0.42 10.69
C PRO A 69 15.15 0.47 12.09
N LEU A 70 16.24 -0.26 12.30
CA LEU A 70 16.96 -0.33 13.58
C LEU A 70 17.59 1.02 13.93
N LEU A 71 18.15 1.73 12.94
CA LEU A 71 18.70 3.07 13.14
C LEU A 71 17.62 4.09 13.58
N ILE A 72 16.40 3.98 13.02
CA ILE A 72 15.29 4.84 13.46
C ILE A 72 14.85 4.50 14.88
N LEU A 73 14.73 3.22 15.22
CA LEU A 73 14.40 2.77 16.58
C LEU A 73 15.44 3.26 17.59
N GLU A 74 16.72 3.11 17.28
CA GLU A 74 17.83 3.59 18.11
C GLU A 74 17.78 5.11 18.30
N TYR A 75 17.57 5.87 17.22
CA TYR A 75 17.41 7.32 17.29
C TYR A 75 16.25 7.73 18.22
N MET A 76 15.11 7.05 18.09
CA MET A 76 13.91 7.31 18.90
C MET A 76 14.17 7.01 20.38
N ASP A 77 14.80 5.87 20.68
CA ASP A 77 15.16 5.49 22.05
C ASP A 77 16.13 6.50 22.69
N ILE A 78 17.15 6.95 21.94
CA ILE A 78 18.07 8.00 22.39
C ILE A 78 17.30 9.27 22.76
N CYS A 79 16.41 9.75 21.88
CA CYS A 79 15.60 10.94 22.14
C CYS A 79 14.75 10.80 23.41
N LEU A 80 14.05 9.67 23.55
CA LEU A 80 13.23 9.36 24.73
C LEU A 80 14.09 9.28 26.01
N GLY A 81 15.26 8.64 25.92
CA GLY A 81 16.24 8.50 26.98
C GLY A 81 16.75 9.86 27.47
N ILE A 82 17.07 10.77 26.55
CA ILE A 82 17.51 12.14 26.86
C ILE A 82 16.40 12.89 27.58
N VAL A 83 15.17 12.94 27.05
CA VAL A 83 14.06 13.65 27.70
C VAL A 83 13.75 13.06 29.07
N LYS A 84 13.88 11.74 29.23
CA LYS A 84 13.66 11.06 30.52
C LYS A 84 14.68 11.48 31.59
N LYS A 85 15.94 11.74 31.20
CA LYS A 85 17.04 12.11 32.11
C LYS A 85 17.14 13.62 32.36
N SER A 86 16.84 14.45 31.35
CA SER A 86 17.12 15.89 31.37
C SER A 86 16.05 16.77 32.04
N ALA A 87 14.86 16.22 32.32
CA ALA A 87 13.77 16.99 32.91
C ALA A 87 13.07 16.24 34.05
N THR A 88 12.49 17.00 34.98
CA THR A 88 11.74 16.48 36.13
C THR A 88 10.32 17.08 36.21
N GLY A 89 9.45 16.42 36.97
CA GLY A 89 8.10 16.90 37.28
C GLY A 89 7.28 17.28 36.05
N ARG A 90 6.74 18.50 36.07
CA ARG A 90 5.82 18.99 35.03
C ARG A 90 6.51 19.23 33.68
N MET A 91 7.74 19.74 33.68
CA MET A 91 8.52 19.96 32.47
C MET A 91 8.76 18.66 31.72
N LYS A 92 9.11 17.59 32.43
CA LYS A 92 9.28 16.24 31.85
C LYS A 92 8.02 15.79 31.11
N ARG A 93 6.84 16.03 31.67
CA ARG A 93 5.56 15.67 31.05
C ARG A 93 5.32 16.44 29.75
N LEU A 94 5.59 17.75 29.75
CA LEU A 94 5.43 18.60 28.56
C LEU A 94 6.42 18.18 27.46
N LEU A 95 7.69 17.98 27.80
CA LEU A 95 8.72 17.55 26.83
C LEU A 95 8.41 16.17 26.24
N LYS A 96 8.00 15.20 27.07
CA LYS A 96 7.58 13.89 26.58
C LYS A 96 6.41 13.98 25.60
N ARG A 97 5.42 14.82 25.91
CA ARG A 97 4.26 15.03 25.04
C ARG A 97 4.64 15.68 23.71
N ALA A 98 5.49 16.71 23.74
CA ALA A 98 5.99 17.34 22.52
C ALA A 98 6.84 16.38 21.67
N LEU A 99 7.71 15.59 22.31
CA LEU A 99 8.52 14.59 21.62
C LEU A 99 7.65 13.51 20.99
N ALA A 100 6.71 12.94 21.76
CA ALA A 100 5.76 11.93 21.27
C ALA A 100 4.95 12.43 20.06
N ASP A 101 4.41 13.65 20.12
CA ASP A 101 3.67 14.27 19.01
C ASP A 101 4.53 14.40 17.75
N THR A 102 5.81 14.70 17.92
CA THR A 102 6.75 14.90 16.80
C THR A 102 7.17 13.56 16.20
N LEU A 103 7.58 12.61 17.04
CA LEU A 103 8.06 11.30 16.62
C LEU A 103 6.95 10.47 15.96
N ALA A 104 5.75 10.44 16.53
CA ALA A 104 4.65 9.71 15.90
C ALA A 104 4.15 10.37 14.61
N GLY A 105 4.18 11.71 14.52
CA GLY A 105 3.91 12.40 13.26
C GLY A 105 4.95 12.05 12.19
N TYR A 106 6.23 11.95 12.56
CA TYR A 106 7.30 11.53 11.66
C TYR A 106 7.15 10.07 11.20
N LEU A 107 6.85 9.17 12.14
CA LEU A 107 6.55 7.77 11.84
C LEU A 107 5.37 7.65 10.87
N TYR A 108 4.25 8.31 11.18
CA TYR A 108 3.06 8.28 10.34
C TYR A 108 3.30 8.83 8.95
N THR A 109 3.88 10.04 8.85
CA THR A 109 3.99 10.77 7.58
C THR A 109 5.01 10.16 6.63
N TYR A 110 6.14 9.67 7.14
CA TYR A 110 7.30 9.31 6.32
C TYR A 110 7.75 7.86 6.50
N ILE A 111 7.95 7.41 7.75
CA ILE A 111 8.62 6.13 8.01
C ILE A 111 7.72 4.93 7.75
N LEU A 112 6.48 4.92 8.26
CA LEU A 112 5.56 3.80 8.07
C LEU A 112 5.27 3.51 6.58
N PRO A 113 5.00 4.51 5.72
CA PRO A 113 4.88 4.28 4.28
C PRO A 113 6.16 3.66 3.67
N MET A 114 7.34 4.19 4.03
CA MET A 114 8.63 3.68 3.52
C MET A 114 8.85 2.22 3.92
N ILE A 115 8.72 1.88 5.21
CA ILE A 115 9.02 0.52 5.68
C ILE A 115 8.02 -0.50 5.13
N ARG A 116 6.73 -0.14 4.97
CA ARG A 116 5.73 -1.05 4.38
C ARG A 116 6.07 -1.37 2.95
N LYS A 117 6.37 -0.36 2.13
CA LYS A 117 6.76 -0.54 0.74
C LYS A 117 8.05 -1.35 0.62
N SER A 118 9.04 -1.06 1.46
CA SER A 118 10.30 -1.79 1.49
C SER A 118 10.12 -3.25 1.96
N TYR A 119 9.25 -3.50 2.94
CA TYR A 119 8.84 -4.83 3.36
C TYR A 119 8.14 -5.60 2.23
N TYR A 120 7.26 -4.95 1.46
CA TYR A 120 6.65 -5.54 0.26
C TYR A 120 7.65 -5.77 -0.88
N ALA A 121 8.72 -4.98 -0.95
CA ALA A 121 9.89 -5.23 -1.80
C ALA A 121 10.74 -6.40 -1.31
N GLY A 122 10.59 -6.80 -0.05
CA GLY A 122 11.35 -7.87 0.57
C GLY A 122 12.76 -7.45 1.00
N ASN A 123 12.99 -6.15 1.19
CA ASN A 123 14.26 -5.60 1.63
C ASN A 123 14.40 -5.63 3.17
N ILE A 124 13.28 -5.61 3.89
CA ILE A 124 13.22 -5.59 5.36
C ILE A 124 12.50 -6.82 5.90
N GLN A 125 12.88 -7.29 7.09
CA GLN A 125 12.25 -8.43 7.76
C GLN A 125 10.93 -8.06 8.47
N TYR A 126 10.18 -9.07 8.88
CA TYR A 126 8.89 -8.87 9.56
C TYR A 126 9.09 -8.21 10.91
N GLU A 127 10.06 -8.70 11.67
CA GLU A 127 10.36 -8.33 13.05
C GLU A 127 10.70 -6.84 13.16
N ASP A 128 11.61 -6.37 12.29
CA ASP A 128 12.04 -4.96 12.24
C ASP A 128 10.88 -4.02 11.85
N THR A 129 10.01 -4.47 10.94
CA THR A 129 8.83 -3.70 10.51
C THR A 129 7.79 -3.64 11.63
N GLN A 130 7.54 -4.76 12.29
CA GLN A 130 6.59 -4.89 13.40
C GLN A 130 6.99 -4.00 14.57
N GLU A 131 8.28 -3.93 14.92
CA GLU A 131 8.75 -3.13 16.05
C GLU A 131 8.48 -1.62 15.85
N LEU A 132 8.68 -1.09 14.64
CA LEU A 132 8.34 0.31 14.32
C LEU A 132 6.83 0.57 14.32
N VAL A 133 6.05 -0.39 13.82
CA VAL A 133 4.58 -0.31 13.82
C VAL A 133 4.05 -0.31 15.26
N ASP A 134 4.59 -1.16 16.11
CA ASP A 134 4.22 -1.24 17.53
C ASP A 134 4.61 0.03 18.27
N LEU A 135 5.83 0.55 18.06
CA LEU A 135 6.25 1.83 18.63
C LEU A 135 5.27 2.96 18.28
N TYR A 136 4.83 3.03 17.02
CA TYR A 136 3.84 4.03 16.61
C TYR A 136 2.53 3.91 17.40
N TYR A 137 1.98 2.71 17.53
CA TYR A 137 0.74 2.49 18.29
C TYR A 137 0.91 2.72 19.78
N GLU A 138 2.07 2.41 20.36
CA GLU A 138 2.39 2.75 21.74
C GLU A 138 2.38 4.26 21.97
N ILE A 139 2.94 5.04 21.04
CA ILE A 139 2.93 6.49 21.12
C ILE A 139 1.51 7.03 20.97
N LEU A 140 0.70 6.51 20.04
CA LEU A 140 -0.72 6.87 19.92
C LEU A 140 -1.48 6.62 21.22
N ARG A 141 -1.28 5.46 21.84
CA ARG A 141 -1.89 5.10 23.12
C ARG A 141 -1.45 6.06 24.23
N PHE A 142 -0.17 6.40 24.29
CA PHE A 142 0.34 7.39 25.23
C PHE A 142 -0.31 8.77 25.03
N MET A 143 -0.50 9.18 23.78
CA MET A 143 -1.09 10.47 23.41
C MET A 143 -2.62 10.51 23.51
N HIS A 144 -3.28 9.36 23.65
CA HIS A 144 -4.74 9.20 23.62
C HIS A 144 -5.34 9.79 22.33
N SER A 145 -4.75 9.44 21.20
CA SER A 145 -5.12 9.97 19.88
C SER A 145 -5.27 8.87 18.85
N ASP A 146 -5.96 9.20 17.76
CA ASP A 146 -6.08 8.42 16.53
C ASP A 146 -5.12 8.92 15.42
N GLY A 147 -4.32 9.96 15.71
CA GLY A 147 -3.38 10.56 14.77
C GLY A 147 -3.96 11.68 13.90
N VAL A 148 -5.24 12.03 14.08
CA VAL A 148 -5.87 13.11 13.32
C VAL A 148 -5.23 14.45 13.67
N GLY A 149 -4.52 15.04 12.70
CA GLY A 149 -3.78 16.30 12.85
C GLY A 149 -2.36 16.24 12.28
N TRP A 150 -1.80 15.03 12.12
CA TRP A 150 -0.57 14.85 11.37
C TRP A 150 -0.81 14.93 9.86
N ILE A 151 0.27 15.25 9.13
CA ILE A 151 0.23 15.32 7.67
C ILE A 151 0.06 13.91 7.12
N LYS A 152 -0.84 13.75 6.14
CA LYS A 152 -1.04 12.47 5.48
C LYS A 152 0.19 12.07 4.68
N PRO A 153 0.55 10.77 4.66
CA PRO A 153 1.56 10.23 3.78
C PRO A 153 1.36 10.63 2.32
N LYS A 154 2.47 10.80 1.61
CA LYS A 154 2.48 10.77 0.15
C LYS A 154 2.74 9.33 -0.29
N ASN A 155 1.98 8.86 -1.28
CA ASN A 155 2.09 7.51 -1.83
C ASN A 155 3.00 7.48 -3.08
N ASP A 156 4.08 8.27 -3.09
CA ASP A 156 5.00 8.41 -4.22
C ASP A 156 6.22 7.47 -4.15
N ILE A 157 6.36 6.72 -3.06
CA ILE A 157 7.49 5.82 -2.84
C ILE A 157 7.27 4.53 -3.66
N GLN A 158 8.19 4.28 -4.60
CA GLN A 158 8.23 3.05 -5.39
C GLN A 158 9.55 2.33 -5.14
N TYR A 159 9.46 1.08 -4.69
CA TYR A 159 10.60 0.16 -4.65
C TYR A 159 10.35 -0.98 -5.63
N GLU A 160 11.42 -1.50 -6.22
CA GLU A 160 11.37 -2.75 -6.95
C GLU A 160 11.91 -3.87 -6.06
N GLY A 161 11.27 -5.04 -6.12
CA GLY A 161 11.79 -6.24 -5.46
C GLY A 161 12.77 -6.97 -6.38
N GLU A 162 13.83 -7.54 -5.81
CA GLU A 162 14.71 -8.45 -6.55
C GLU A 162 13.97 -9.74 -6.94
N PRO A 163 14.18 -10.27 -8.16
CA PRO A 163 13.62 -11.55 -8.57
C PRO A 163 13.91 -12.68 -7.56
N ILE A 164 12.95 -13.57 -7.42
CA ILE A 164 13.05 -14.75 -6.55
C ILE A 164 13.82 -15.82 -7.31
N ALA A 165 14.99 -16.18 -6.79
CA ALA A 165 15.68 -17.39 -7.21
C ALA A 165 14.84 -18.62 -6.83
N ILE A 166 14.58 -19.48 -7.81
CA ILE A 166 13.84 -20.73 -7.62
C ILE A 166 14.83 -21.86 -7.72
N GLU A 167 15.05 -22.52 -6.59
CA GLU A 167 15.86 -23.74 -6.55
C GLU A 167 14.99 -24.94 -6.92
N PRO A 168 15.54 -25.94 -7.64
CA PRO A 168 14.81 -27.16 -7.94
C PRO A 168 14.54 -27.94 -6.65
N ASP A 169 13.29 -27.92 -6.21
CA ASP A 169 12.83 -28.71 -5.06
C ASP A 169 11.98 -29.89 -5.54
N PRO A 170 12.47 -31.14 -5.39
CA PRO A 170 11.74 -32.34 -5.80
C PRO A 170 10.45 -32.58 -4.99
N GLU A 171 10.29 -31.90 -3.86
CA GLU A 171 9.14 -31.97 -2.96
C GLU A 171 8.26 -30.72 -3.00
N ALA A 172 8.56 -29.69 -3.82
CA ALA A 172 7.76 -28.46 -3.94
C ALA A 172 6.25 -28.72 -4.13
N CYS A 173 6.03 -29.84 -4.81
CA CYS A 173 4.79 -30.40 -5.25
C CYS A 173 4.00 -31.18 -4.17
N SER A 174 4.64 -31.68 -3.11
CA SER A 174 4.04 -32.55 -2.09
C SER A 174 3.17 -31.75 -1.11
N ASN A 175 3.47 -30.48 -0.89
CA ASN A 175 2.78 -29.63 0.06
C ASN A 175 1.57 -28.88 -0.51
N LEU A 176 1.29 -29.06 -1.81
CA LEU A 176 0.21 -28.36 -2.51
C LEU A 176 -0.98 -29.28 -2.80
N VAL A 177 -2.17 -28.71 -2.75
CA VAL A 177 -3.40 -29.28 -3.28
C VAL A 177 -3.39 -29.05 -4.80
N LEU A 178 -3.62 -30.13 -5.54
CA LEU A 178 -3.60 -30.14 -7.00
C LEU A 178 -4.92 -30.69 -7.51
N TYR A 179 -5.36 -30.19 -8.65
CA TYR A 179 -6.51 -30.76 -9.36
C TYR A 179 -6.11 -31.09 -10.79
N GLN A 180 -6.81 -32.07 -11.36
CA GLN A 180 -6.57 -32.50 -12.73
C GLN A 180 -7.68 -31.95 -13.63
N GLU A 181 -7.29 -31.27 -14.70
CA GLU A 181 -8.20 -30.77 -15.73
C GLU A 181 -7.64 -31.17 -17.09
N GLY A 182 -8.41 -31.91 -17.90
CA GLY A 182 -7.96 -32.35 -19.22
C GLY A 182 -6.70 -33.22 -19.22
N GLY A 183 -6.45 -33.97 -18.13
CA GLY A 183 -5.25 -34.81 -17.99
C GLY A 183 -4.02 -34.09 -17.44
N ALA A 184 -4.04 -32.76 -17.34
CA ALA A 184 -2.96 -31.93 -16.79
C ALA A 184 -3.21 -31.59 -15.32
N PHE A 185 -2.15 -31.60 -14.51
CA PHE A 185 -2.19 -31.09 -13.13
C PHE A 185 -2.15 -29.57 -13.13
N ASN A 186 -3.07 -28.94 -12.39
CA ASN A 186 -3.15 -27.50 -12.18
C ASN A 186 -3.04 -27.18 -10.68
N ILE A 187 -2.51 -26.01 -10.39
CA ILE A 187 -2.37 -25.47 -9.03
C ILE A 187 -3.47 -24.40 -8.86
N PRO A 188 -4.32 -24.48 -7.83
CA PRO A 188 -5.31 -23.44 -7.56
C PRO A 188 -4.64 -22.08 -7.31
N ILE A 189 -5.25 -21.01 -7.80
CA ILE A 189 -4.82 -19.63 -7.53
C ILE A 189 -5.31 -19.22 -6.13
N PRO A 190 -4.55 -18.39 -5.39
CA PRO A 190 -4.99 -17.87 -4.10
C PRO A 190 -6.31 -17.11 -4.16
N PHE A 191 -6.94 -16.92 -3.01
CA PHE A 191 -8.20 -16.20 -2.89
C PHE A 191 -8.24 -15.37 -1.60
N LEU A 192 -8.64 -14.10 -1.68
CA LEU A 192 -8.88 -13.26 -0.51
C LEU A 192 -10.34 -13.39 -0.06
N ASP A 193 -10.58 -13.30 1.25
CA ASP A 193 -11.93 -13.35 1.80
C ASP A 193 -12.83 -12.19 1.35
N ASP A 194 -12.25 -11.00 1.16
CA ASP A 194 -12.90 -9.81 0.61
C ASP A 194 -11.90 -8.99 -0.23
N ASN A 195 -12.31 -8.50 -1.41
CA ASN A 195 -11.41 -7.76 -2.31
C ASN A 195 -11.20 -6.28 -1.94
N ASN A 196 -12.04 -5.71 -1.05
CA ASN A 196 -11.97 -4.30 -0.67
C ASN A 196 -11.34 -4.14 0.72
N ASN A 197 -11.60 -5.07 1.62
CA ASN A 197 -11.10 -5.04 2.98
C ASN A 197 -10.68 -6.46 3.41
N PRO A 198 -9.62 -7.00 2.80
CA PRO A 198 -9.22 -8.37 3.05
C PRO A 198 -8.68 -8.53 4.48
N ALA A 199 -9.05 -9.63 5.11
CA ALA A 199 -8.53 -10.01 6.43
C ALA A 199 -7.83 -11.37 6.41
N SER A 200 -8.12 -12.22 5.43
CA SER A 200 -7.56 -13.55 5.31
C SER A 200 -7.31 -13.93 3.86
N ILE A 201 -6.36 -14.84 3.65
CA ILE A 201 -6.03 -15.41 2.35
C ILE A 201 -6.09 -16.92 2.40
N ALA A 202 -6.76 -17.50 1.41
CA ALA A 202 -6.76 -18.92 1.16
C ALA A 202 -5.64 -19.31 0.19
N LEU A 203 -4.82 -20.29 0.58
CA LEU A 203 -3.73 -20.84 -0.20
C LEU A 203 -3.86 -22.36 -0.29
N PRO A 204 -3.53 -22.99 -1.42
CA PRO A 204 -3.75 -24.42 -1.61
C PRO A 204 -2.62 -25.27 -0.98
N PHE A 205 -2.23 -25.01 0.27
CA PHE A 205 -1.36 -25.95 0.99
C PHE A 205 -2.20 -27.06 1.62
N GLN A 206 -1.63 -28.27 1.72
CA GLN A 206 -2.38 -29.45 2.21
C GLN A 206 -2.72 -29.39 3.70
N ASN A 207 -1.82 -28.85 4.52
CA ASN A 207 -1.96 -28.89 5.98
C ASN A 207 -2.71 -27.68 6.55
N GLU A 208 -2.60 -26.53 5.91
CA GLU A 208 -3.19 -25.27 6.36
C GLU A 208 -3.51 -24.43 5.13
N SER A 209 -4.78 -24.14 4.91
CA SER A 209 -5.22 -23.49 3.67
C SER A 209 -5.76 -22.07 3.87
N LEU A 210 -5.86 -21.58 5.10
CA LEU A 210 -6.40 -20.26 5.42
C LEU A 210 -5.46 -19.54 6.38
N PHE A 211 -5.02 -18.35 5.99
CA PHE A 211 -4.04 -17.55 6.72
C PHE A 211 -4.61 -16.17 7.01
N SER A 212 -4.40 -15.66 8.22
CA SER A 212 -4.67 -14.23 8.52
C SER A 212 -3.68 -13.35 7.78
N LEU A 213 -4.10 -12.21 7.26
CA LEU A 213 -3.16 -11.28 6.61
C LEU A 213 -2.27 -10.51 7.58
N PHE A 214 -2.58 -10.55 8.88
CA PHE A 214 -2.01 -9.67 9.91
C PHE A 214 -1.10 -10.37 10.92
N THR A 215 -0.83 -11.66 10.75
CA THR A 215 -0.03 -12.44 11.72
C THR A 215 1.37 -12.75 11.21
N GLU A 216 2.31 -12.85 12.14
CA GLU A 216 3.70 -13.27 11.90
C GLU A 216 3.81 -14.57 11.11
N ASN A 217 2.99 -15.60 11.45
CA ASN A 217 2.99 -16.89 10.75
C ASN A 217 2.67 -16.79 9.25
N SER A 218 2.03 -15.70 8.84
CA SER A 218 1.67 -15.45 7.46
C SER A 218 2.69 -14.58 6.74
N ALA A 219 3.71 -14.05 7.44
CA ALA A 219 4.73 -13.21 6.83
C ALA A 219 5.35 -13.92 5.61
N PHE A 220 5.39 -13.22 4.48
CA PHE A 220 5.93 -13.74 3.21
C PHE A 220 5.22 -15.00 2.67
N ILE A 221 3.99 -15.32 3.10
CA ILE A 221 3.30 -16.56 2.70
C ILE A 221 3.06 -16.65 1.19
N LEU A 222 2.84 -15.52 0.51
CA LEU A 222 2.73 -15.49 -0.95
C LEU A 222 4.04 -15.86 -1.65
N VAL A 223 5.18 -15.46 -1.11
CA VAL A 223 6.51 -15.87 -1.62
C VAL A 223 6.68 -17.37 -1.46
N LYS A 224 6.28 -17.93 -0.32
CA LYS A 224 6.30 -19.39 -0.07
C LYS A 224 5.41 -20.13 -1.07
N TYR A 225 4.18 -19.64 -1.30
CA TYR A 225 3.27 -20.21 -2.27
C TYR A 225 3.83 -20.15 -3.69
N TYR A 226 4.38 -19.00 -4.11
CA TYR A 226 4.97 -18.85 -5.43
C TYR A 226 6.13 -19.83 -5.67
N LYS A 227 7.06 -19.95 -4.72
CA LYS A 227 8.17 -20.91 -4.80
C LYS A 227 7.68 -22.35 -4.93
N ALA A 228 6.72 -22.75 -4.09
CA ALA A 228 6.15 -24.09 -4.14
C ALA A 228 5.41 -24.33 -5.47
N GLY A 229 4.58 -23.39 -5.91
CA GLY A 229 3.75 -23.50 -7.10
C GLY A 229 4.58 -23.54 -8.38
N TYR A 230 5.46 -22.56 -8.55
CA TYR A 230 6.34 -22.47 -9.70
C TYR A 230 7.35 -23.63 -9.74
N GLY A 231 8.00 -23.94 -8.60
CA GLY A 231 8.92 -25.06 -8.50
C GLY A 231 8.24 -26.38 -8.83
N CYS A 232 6.99 -26.53 -8.40
CA CYS A 232 6.21 -27.72 -8.70
C CYS A 232 5.88 -27.88 -10.19
N ILE A 233 5.33 -26.84 -10.82
CA ILE A 233 4.88 -26.90 -12.21
C ILE A 233 6.05 -26.92 -13.21
N SER A 234 7.22 -26.43 -12.79
CA SER A 234 8.44 -26.41 -13.59
C SER A 234 9.29 -27.69 -13.45
N SER A 235 8.92 -28.60 -12.53
CA SER A 235 9.70 -29.81 -12.26
C SER A 235 9.67 -30.82 -13.44
N PRO A 236 10.76 -31.57 -13.70
CA PRO A 236 10.84 -32.52 -14.81
C PRO A 236 9.78 -33.65 -14.75
N ARG A 237 9.34 -34.04 -15.95
CA ARG A 237 8.19 -34.93 -16.27
C ARG A 237 8.09 -36.27 -15.54
N GLU A 238 9.17 -36.81 -14.99
CA GLU A 238 9.20 -38.20 -14.50
C GLU A 238 8.36 -38.45 -13.23
N LYS A 239 8.01 -37.41 -12.47
CA LYS A 239 7.26 -37.56 -11.21
C LYS A 239 5.75 -37.35 -11.33
N ARG A 240 5.24 -36.77 -12.43
CA ARG A 240 3.81 -36.45 -12.63
C ARG A 240 3.46 -36.42 -14.10
N GLY A 241 2.57 -37.30 -14.54
CA GLY A 241 2.13 -37.38 -15.94
C GLY A 241 1.89 -36.01 -16.59
N GLY A 242 2.75 -35.66 -17.55
CA GLY A 242 2.44 -34.70 -18.61
C GLY A 242 2.35 -33.21 -18.24
N GLY A 243 3.31 -32.64 -17.51
CA GLY A 243 3.53 -31.19 -17.55
C GLY A 243 4.05 -30.75 -18.92
N THR A 244 3.30 -29.91 -19.65
CA THR A 244 3.77 -29.24 -20.87
C THR A 244 4.11 -27.79 -20.56
N LYS A 245 5.01 -27.15 -21.34
CA LYS A 245 5.35 -25.71 -21.19
C LYS A 245 4.09 -24.80 -21.10
N GLY A 246 2.98 -25.19 -21.73
CA GLY A 246 1.71 -24.48 -21.66
C GLY A 246 1.10 -24.35 -20.26
N ASN A 247 1.35 -25.31 -19.36
CA ASN A 247 0.83 -25.25 -17.98
C ASN A 247 1.56 -24.21 -17.13
N VAL A 248 2.88 -24.05 -17.33
CA VAL A 248 3.70 -23.05 -16.62
C VAL A 248 3.24 -21.63 -16.99
N ASN A 249 3.10 -21.34 -18.28
CA ASN A 249 2.66 -20.03 -18.75
C ASN A 249 1.23 -19.71 -18.29
N LYS A 250 0.34 -20.71 -18.29
CA LYS A 250 -1.03 -20.55 -17.76
C LYS A 250 -0.98 -20.17 -16.28
N PHE A 251 -0.17 -20.85 -15.47
CA PHE A 251 -0.01 -20.53 -14.05
C PHE A 251 0.56 -19.12 -13.83
N ILE A 252 1.66 -18.76 -14.50
CA ILE A 252 2.28 -17.43 -14.40
C ILE A 252 1.23 -16.36 -14.69
N LYS A 253 0.55 -16.46 -15.84
CA LYS A 253 -0.45 -15.47 -16.25
C LYS A 253 -1.60 -15.36 -15.25
N GLN A 254 -2.17 -16.50 -14.84
CA GLN A 254 -3.29 -16.50 -13.88
C GLN A 254 -2.89 -15.93 -12.52
N PHE A 255 -1.65 -16.17 -12.09
CA PHE A 255 -1.15 -15.65 -10.82
C PHE A 255 -0.82 -14.16 -10.91
N ASP A 256 -0.23 -13.69 -12.01
CA ASP A 256 -0.02 -12.26 -12.27
C ASP A 256 -1.35 -11.50 -12.33
N ASP A 257 -2.33 -12.02 -13.09
CA ASP A 257 -3.68 -11.46 -13.18
C ASP A 257 -4.32 -11.32 -11.79
N TRP A 258 -4.19 -12.34 -10.94
CA TRP A 258 -4.70 -12.32 -9.57
C TRP A 258 -3.98 -11.30 -8.68
N LEU A 259 -2.65 -11.23 -8.72
CA LEU A 259 -1.87 -10.25 -7.95
C LEU A 259 -2.29 -8.82 -8.31
N ASN A 260 -2.42 -8.53 -9.61
CA ASN A 260 -2.81 -7.21 -10.10
C ASN A 260 -4.23 -6.83 -9.65
N GLN A 261 -5.16 -7.77 -9.60
CA GLN A 261 -6.57 -7.51 -9.26
C GLN A 261 -6.83 -7.49 -7.76
N ALA A 262 -6.17 -8.36 -7.00
CA ALA A 262 -6.52 -8.63 -5.60
C ALA A 262 -5.49 -8.11 -4.58
N VAL A 263 -4.24 -7.85 -4.98
CA VAL A 263 -3.17 -7.52 -4.02
C VAL A 263 -2.60 -6.12 -4.22
N ILE A 264 -2.34 -5.71 -5.47
CA ILE A 264 -1.61 -4.45 -5.75
C ILE A 264 -2.33 -3.23 -5.15
N SER A 265 -3.66 -3.18 -5.23
CA SER A 265 -4.45 -2.06 -4.67
C SER A 265 -4.26 -1.87 -3.16
N HIS A 266 -3.90 -2.93 -2.43
CA HIS A 266 -3.73 -2.90 -0.98
C HIS A 266 -2.32 -2.53 -0.53
N LEU A 267 -1.35 -2.45 -1.45
CA LEU A 267 0.03 -2.09 -1.09
C LEU A 267 0.17 -0.60 -0.73
N ASP A 268 -0.84 0.21 -1.01
CA ASP A 268 -0.93 1.64 -0.67
C ASP A 268 -1.88 1.93 0.50
N ASP A 269 -2.47 0.89 1.10
CA ASP A 269 -3.38 1.07 2.22
C ASP A 269 -2.64 1.60 3.46
N GLU A 270 -3.40 2.28 4.32
CA GLU A 270 -2.90 2.66 5.66
C GLU A 270 -2.69 1.42 6.57
N LYS A 271 -3.27 0.28 6.21
CA LYS A 271 -3.07 -1.00 6.89
C LYS A 271 -1.79 -1.66 6.39
N TRP A 272 -1.05 -2.28 7.29
CA TRP A 272 0.08 -3.13 6.92
C TRP A 272 -0.39 -4.59 6.87
N TYR A 273 0.05 -5.29 5.83
CA TYR A 273 -0.32 -6.67 5.52
C TYR A 273 0.93 -7.57 5.52
N PRO A 274 1.36 -8.09 6.68
CA PRO A 274 2.45 -9.06 6.77
C PRO A 274 2.44 -10.17 5.71
N ALA A 275 1.25 -10.69 5.38
CA ALA A 275 1.12 -11.74 4.38
C ALA A 275 1.59 -11.37 2.96
N PHE A 276 1.65 -10.08 2.64
CA PHE A 276 2.12 -9.57 1.35
C PHE A 276 3.62 -9.23 1.34
N GLY A 277 4.37 -9.58 2.40
CA GLY A 277 5.83 -9.42 2.44
C GLY A 277 6.50 -10.02 1.20
N GLY A 278 7.38 -9.23 0.57
CA GLY A 278 8.11 -9.63 -0.63
C GLY A 278 7.27 -9.83 -1.91
N VAL A 279 6.00 -9.41 -1.95
CA VAL A 279 5.15 -9.58 -3.14
C VAL A 279 5.70 -8.89 -4.40
N LEU A 280 6.42 -7.76 -4.26
CA LEU A 280 7.01 -7.08 -5.40
C LEU A 280 8.12 -7.92 -6.06
N ARG A 281 8.77 -8.80 -5.28
CA ARG A 281 9.74 -9.78 -5.81
C ARG A 281 9.05 -10.82 -6.69
N ILE A 282 7.85 -11.24 -6.31
CA ILE A 282 7.03 -12.17 -7.11
C ILE A 282 6.69 -11.49 -8.44
N ILE A 283 6.15 -10.26 -8.39
CA ILE A 283 5.79 -9.50 -9.59
C ILE A 283 6.99 -9.33 -10.52
N LYS A 284 8.17 -8.99 -9.98
CA LYS A 284 9.40 -8.91 -10.78
C LYS A 284 9.76 -10.25 -11.40
N SER A 285 9.65 -11.34 -10.65
CA SER A 285 9.97 -12.70 -11.13
C SER A 285 9.04 -13.15 -12.28
N LEU A 286 7.75 -12.86 -12.17
CA LEU A 286 6.75 -13.18 -13.19
C LEU A 286 7.07 -12.46 -14.51
N LYS A 287 7.36 -11.15 -14.44
CA LYS A 287 7.77 -10.36 -15.61
C LYS A 287 9.01 -10.92 -16.29
N THR A 288 10.06 -11.24 -15.53
CA THR A 288 11.29 -11.84 -16.08
C THR A 288 11.02 -13.21 -16.74
N ALA A 289 10.12 -14.01 -16.16
CA ALA A 289 9.75 -15.32 -16.71
C ALA A 289 8.97 -15.20 -18.03
N GLU A 290 8.09 -14.21 -18.17
CA GLU A 290 7.38 -13.91 -19.42
C GLU A 290 8.35 -13.48 -20.54
N GLU A 291 9.28 -12.57 -20.26
CA GLU A 291 10.29 -12.10 -21.22
C GLU A 291 11.20 -13.23 -21.75
N THR A 292 11.59 -14.16 -20.87
CA THR A 292 12.40 -15.34 -21.23
C THR A 292 11.62 -16.31 -22.13
N THR A 293 10.30 -16.38 -21.94
CA THR A 293 9.41 -17.25 -22.72
C THR A 293 9.13 -16.67 -24.11
N GLN A 294 9.05 -15.35 -24.24
CA GLN A 294 8.85 -14.67 -25.51
C GLN A 294 10.12 -14.72 -26.39
N SER A 295 11.29 -14.49 -25.80
CA SER A 295 12.58 -14.49 -26.52
C SER A 295 13.01 -15.87 -27.05
N SER A 296 12.49 -16.96 -26.50
CA SER A 296 12.75 -18.32 -26.99
C SER A 296 11.84 -18.77 -28.14
N ILE A 297 10.88 -17.93 -28.56
CA ILE A 297 10.01 -18.17 -29.73
C ILE A 297 10.61 -17.51 -30.99
N ASP A 298 11.47 -16.50 -30.86
CA ASP A 298 12.07 -15.76 -31.99
C ASP A 298 13.38 -16.39 -32.54
N TYR A 299 13.81 -17.55 -32.04
CA TYR A 299 15.01 -18.27 -32.52
C TYR A 299 14.71 -19.72 -32.92
N GLU A 300 13.68 -19.94 -33.72
CA GLU A 300 13.59 -21.11 -34.61
C GLU A 300 13.21 -20.68 -36.04
N GLU A 301 13.99 -19.77 -36.63
CA GLU A 301 14.09 -19.67 -38.09
C GLU A 301 15.57 -19.80 -38.47
N SER A 302 16.01 -21.05 -38.64
CA SER A 302 17.32 -21.40 -39.18
C SER A 302 17.13 -22.18 -40.48
N ASP A 303 17.39 -21.44 -41.55
CA ASP A 303 17.71 -21.80 -42.93
C ASP A 303 17.84 -23.29 -43.30
N ASN A 304 16.93 -23.75 -44.17
CA ASN A 304 17.27 -24.71 -45.22
C ASN A 304 16.72 -24.17 -46.55
N PRO A 305 17.57 -23.94 -47.57
CA PRO A 305 17.09 -23.48 -48.88
C PRO A 305 16.62 -24.69 -49.70
N ILE A 306 15.31 -24.76 -49.98
CA ILE A 306 14.79 -25.61 -51.06
C ILE A 306 14.01 -24.76 -52.06
N VAL A 307 14.63 -24.71 -53.24
CA VAL A 307 14.25 -24.19 -54.55
C VAL A 307 12.76 -24.40 -54.91
N GLY A 308 12.09 -23.30 -55.28
CA GLY A 308 11.20 -23.23 -56.45
C GLY A 308 9.69 -23.35 -56.23
N ALA A 309 8.99 -22.22 -56.10
CA ALA A 309 7.65 -21.97 -56.68
C ALA A 309 7.21 -20.50 -56.43
N PRO A 310 6.40 -19.89 -57.32
CA PRO A 310 6.26 -18.44 -57.42
C PRO A 310 5.33 -17.80 -56.38
N ILE A 311 5.72 -16.59 -55.97
CA ILE A 311 5.02 -15.67 -55.09
C ILE A 311 3.82 -15.05 -55.83
N SER A 312 2.65 -15.02 -55.20
CA SER A 312 1.57 -14.06 -55.50
C SER A 312 1.24 -13.30 -54.22
N PRO A 313 1.27 -11.95 -54.21
CA PRO A 313 0.96 -11.16 -53.03
C PRO A 313 -0.54 -10.87 -53.00
N THR A 314 -1.21 -11.19 -51.90
CA THR A 314 -2.48 -10.55 -51.59
C THR A 314 -2.52 -10.24 -50.10
N SER A 315 -2.16 -9.00 -49.81
CA SER A 315 -2.50 -8.34 -48.56
C SER A 315 -4.02 -8.35 -48.39
N THR A 316 -4.50 -8.75 -47.23
CA THR A 316 -5.78 -8.23 -46.73
C THR A 316 -5.62 -8.00 -45.24
N TYR A 317 -5.30 -6.74 -44.94
CA TYR A 317 -5.52 -6.09 -43.66
C TYR A 317 -7.00 -6.27 -43.30
N SER A 318 -7.28 -6.95 -42.20
CA SER A 318 -8.59 -6.92 -41.56
C SER A 318 -8.62 -5.83 -40.47
N PRO A 319 -9.70 -5.06 -40.34
CA PRO A 319 -9.73 -3.84 -39.54
C PRO A 319 -9.83 -4.14 -38.05
N ILE A 320 -9.22 -3.26 -37.26
CA ILE A 320 -9.46 -3.10 -35.83
C ILE A 320 -10.94 -2.82 -35.63
N GLU A 321 -11.71 -3.81 -35.18
CA GLU A 321 -13.07 -3.59 -34.72
C GLU A 321 -13.03 -2.92 -33.35
N ALA A 322 -13.63 -1.73 -33.31
CA ALA A 322 -13.81 -0.93 -32.12
C ALA A 322 -14.59 -1.71 -31.05
N ASN A 323 -14.00 -1.77 -29.85
CA ASN A 323 -14.64 -2.21 -28.61
C ASN A 323 -15.98 -1.48 -28.42
N LYS A 324 -17.10 -2.12 -28.80
CA LYS A 324 -18.41 -1.79 -28.26
C LYS A 324 -18.48 -2.44 -26.89
N SER A 325 -18.42 -1.63 -25.84
CA SER A 325 -18.68 -2.06 -24.47
C SER A 325 -20.09 -2.67 -24.41
N HIS A 326 -20.13 -3.99 -24.31
CA HIS A 326 -21.36 -4.73 -24.08
C HIS A 326 -21.61 -4.72 -22.57
N TRP A 327 -22.26 -3.66 -22.07
CA TRP A 327 -22.68 -3.56 -20.68
C TRP A 327 -23.52 -4.79 -20.35
N SER A 328 -23.15 -5.49 -19.28
CA SER A 328 -23.90 -6.65 -18.83
C SER A 328 -25.31 -6.18 -18.45
N THR A 329 -26.35 -6.91 -18.87
CA THR A 329 -27.75 -6.58 -18.58
C THR A 329 -28.00 -6.31 -17.09
N TRP A 330 -27.18 -6.91 -16.21
CA TRP A 330 -27.20 -6.70 -14.76
C TRP A 330 -26.74 -5.31 -14.32
N GLU A 331 -25.78 -4.69 -15.01
CA GLU A 331 -25.29 -3.34 -14.70
C GLU A 331 -26.36 -2.29 -15.00
N ILE A 332 -27.12 -2.49 -16.10
CA ILE A 332 -28.24 -1.62 -16.47
C ILE A 332 -29.34 -1.71 -15.41
N ILE A 333 -29.69 -2.92 -14.96
CA ILE A 333 -30.70 -3.11 -13.90
C ILE A 333 -30.27 -2.42 -12.60
N LEU A 334 -29.00 -2.55 -12.22
CA LEU A 334 -28.47 -1.94 -10.99
C LEU A 334 -28.54 -0.41 -11.03
N ILE A 335 -28.25 0.20 -12.18
CA ILE A 335 -28.40 1.66 -12.38
C ILE A 335 -29.85 2.11 -12.21
N PHE A 336 -30.82 1.38 -12.78
CA PHE A 336 -32.24 1.71 -12.63
C PHE A 336 -32.72 1.59 -11.18
N VAL A 337 -32.23 0.58 -10.43
CA VAL A 337 -32.56 0.41 -9.00
C VAL A 337 -32.00 1.56 -8.17
N ILE A 338 -30.73 1.94 -8.38
CA ILE A 338 -30.12 3.08 -7.68
C ILE A 338 -30.89 4.36 -7.97
N PHE A 339 -31.26 4.60 -9.24
CA PHE A 339 -32.01 5.78 -9.64
C PHE A 339 -33.40 5.83 -8.99
N ALA A 340 -34.09 4.68 -8.90
CA ALA A 340 -35.37 4.59 -8.22
C ALA A 340 -35.27 4.90 -6.72
N VAL A 341 -34.24 4.40 -6.03
CA VAL A 341 -33.99 4.69 -4.60
C VAL A 341 -33.69 6.17 -4.38
N LEU A 342 -32.87 6.78 -5.24
CA LEU A 342 -32.56 8.21 -5.16
C LEU A 342 -33.81 9.08 -5.36
N LEU A 343 -34.66 8.74 -6.33
CA LEU A 343 -35.95 9.43 -6.52
C LEU A 343 -36.85 9.29 -5.29
N TRP A 344 -36.89 8.11 -4.68
CA TRP A 344 -37.71 7.87 -3.49
C TRP A 344 -37.21 8.69 -2.29
N LEU A 345 -35.90 8.77 -2.10
CA LEU A 345 -35.28 9.62 -1.08
C LEU A 345 -35.54 11.12 -1.33
N LEU A 346 -35.46 11.57 -2.58
CA LEU A 346 -35.77 12.96 -2.94
C LEU A 346 -37.23 13.30 -2.64
N VAL A 347 -38.18 12.42 -2.99
CA VAL A 347 -39.61 12.61 -2.65
C VAL A 347 -39.80 12.65 -1.13
N GLY A 348 -39.15 11.74 -0.39
CA GLY A 348 -39.19 11.72 1.08
C GLY A 348 -38.67 13.02 1.70
N MET A 349 -37.55 13.53 1.19
CA MET A 349 -36.96 14.80 1.63
C MET A 349 -37.86 16.00 1.28
N CYS A 350 -38.46 16.04 0.09
CA CYS A 350 -39.42 17.07 -0.28
C CYS A 350 -40.64 17.07 0.64
N VAL A 351 -41.23 15.90 0.94
CA VAL A 351 -42.37 15.78 1.85
C VAL A 351 -42.00 16.22 3.26
N PHE A 352 -40.81 15.84 3.75
CA PHE A 352 -40.33 16.24 5.07
C PHE A 352 -40.11 17.77 5.15
N CYS A 353 -39.48 18.36 4.14
CA CYS A 353 -39.28 19.81 4.04
C CYS A 353 -40.61 20.57 3.94
N CYS A 354 -41.56 20.10 3.14
CA CYS A 354 -42.91 20.68 3.05
C CYS A 354 -43.65 20.59 4.39
N ARG A 355 -43.57 19.46 5.10
CA ARG A 355 -44.20 19.29 6.42
C ARG A 355 -43.56 20.19 7.49
N LYS A 356 -42.23 20.36 7.46
CA LYS A 356 -41.52 21.26 8.36
C LYS A 356 -41.87 22.72 8.12
N ASN A 357 -41.95 23.15 6.85
CA ASN A 357 -42.39 24.50 6.51
C ASN A 357 -43.87 24.74 6.85
N TYR A 358 -44.75 23.76 6.62
CA TYR A 358 -46.15 23.83 7.01
C TYR A 358 -46.32 23.96 8.54
N SER A 359 -45.53 23.20 9.32
CA SER A 359 -45.51 23.30 10.79
C SER A 359 -45.03 24.66 11.28
N ASN A 360 -44.08 25.30 10.60
CA ASN A 360 -43.60 26.62 10.99
C ASN A 360 -44.63 27.71 10.64
N TYR A 361 -45.30 27.60 9.49
CA TYR A 361 -46.31 28.57 9.07
C TYR A 361 -47.52 28.63 10.02
N TYR A 362 -47.93 27.50 10.61
CA TYR A 362 -49.01 27.46 11.61
C TYR A 362 -48.57 27.86 13.02
N ARG A 363 -47.27 27.91 13.30
CA ARG A 363 -46.73 28.32 14.61
C ARG A 363 -46.59 29.84 14.72
N ASP A 364 -46.43 30.54 13.59
CA ASP A 364 -46.31 32.01 13.52
C ASP A 364 -47.61 32.71 13.09
N GLY A 365 -48.72 31.94 12.97
CA GLY A 365 -50.02 32.43 12.52
C GLY A 365 -51.10 32.41 13.61
N THR A 366 -51.00 33.30 14.59
CA THR A 366 -52.17 33.83 15.30
C THR A 366 -52.13 35.36 15.21
N PRO A 367 -53.23 36.03 14.81
CA PRO A 367 -53.36 37.46 15.04
C PRO A 367 -53.36 37.80 16.54
#